data_AF-A0A7T2TGR3-F1
#
_entry.id   AF-A0A7T2TGR3-F1
#
_cell.length_a   1.000
_cell.length_b   1.000
_cell.length_c   1.000
_cell.angle_alpha   90.00
_cell.angle_beta   90.00
_cell.angle_gamma   90.00
#
_symmetry.space_group_name_H-M   'P 1'
#
loop_
_entity.id
_entity.type
_entity.pdbx_description
1 polymer ?
#
loop_
_entity_poly.entity_id
_entity_poly.type
_entity_poly.pdbx_seq_one_letter_code
_entity_poly.pdbx_strand_id
1 'polypeptide(L)'
;MTAVRGQRDAVLAAVNESTHVHGRDQKRIDAAMRAVARADDGFLDSNKVRAELTNEYGLTVNPRVLSARYSQMRARRIIKRAGTIVNRDSRGRNQGKPTWLYEVIDEAWLNAGDGEE
;
A
#
# COMPACT_ATOMS: atom_id res chain seq x y z
N MET A 1 -14.34 -0.22 25.82
CA MET A 1 -15.10 -0.78 24.66
C MET A 1 -14.12 -1.11 23.52
N THR A 2 -13.11 -1.94 23.79
CA THR A 2 -11.85 -1.99 22.99
C THR A 2 -11.55 -3.39 22.43
N ALA A 3 -12.19 -4.44 22.97
CA ALA A 3 -11.90 -5.84 22.65
C ALA A 3 -12.40 -6.30 21.26
N VAL A 4 -13.48 -5.69 20.74
CA VAL A 4 -14.13 -6.13 19.48
C VAL A 4 -13.27 -5.80 18.25
N ARG A 5 -12.39 -4.79 18.32
CA ARG A 5 -11.58 -4.33 17.18
C ARG A 5 -10.43 -5.30 16.85
N GLY A 6 -9.71 -5.78 17.87
CA GLY A 6 -8.60 -6.72 17.70
C GLY A 6 -9.05 -8.06 17.12
N GLN A 7 -10.21 -8.56 17.53
CA GLN A 7 -10.75 -9.83 17.03
C GLN A 7 -11.15 -9.75 15.55
N ARG A 8 -11.73 -8.61 15.12
CA ARG A 8 -12.07 -8.38 13.71
C ARG A 8 -10.83 -8.21 12.82
N ASP A 9 -9.82 -7.50 13.29
CA ASP A 9 -8.56 -7.34 12.56
C ASP A 9 -7.82 -8.69 12.45
N ALA A 10 -7.84 -9.53 13.49
CA ALA A 10 -7.30 -10.88 13.47
C ALA A 10 -8.05 -11.81 12.49
N VAL A 11 -9.39 -11.75 12.46
CA VAL A 11 -10.20 -12.52 11.51
C VAL A 11 -9.94 -12.06 10.06
N LEU A 12 -9.83 -10.76 9.80
CA LEU A 12 -9.49 -10.25 8.47
C LEU A 12 -8.07 -10.64 8.06
N ALA A 13 -7.11 -10.62 8.98
CA ALA A 13 -5.75 -11.10 8.73
C ALA A 13 -5.76 -12.60 8.38
N ALA A 14 -6.45 -13.43 9.17
CA ALA A 14 -6.58 -14.86 8.94
C ALA A 14 -7.33 -15.20 7.64
N VAL A 15 -8.37 -14.45 7.26
CA VAL A 15 -9.09 -14.62 5.99
C VAL A 15 -8.22 -14.20 4.80
N ASN A 16 -7.46 -13.11 4.93
CA ASN A 16 -6.52 -12.70 3.88
C ASN A 16 -5.36 -13.69 3.74
N GLU A 17 -4.90 -14.28 4.85
CA GLU A 17 -3.88 -15.32 4.86
C GLU A 17 -4.40 -16.64 4.26
N SER A 18 -5.67 -16.99 4.51
CA SER A 18 -6.30 -18.19 3.95
C SER A 18 -6.73 -18.05 2.49
N THR A 19 -6.89 -16.82 1.97
CA THR A 19 -6.94 -16.58 0.52
C THR A 19 -5.54 -16.35 -0.03
N HIS A 20 -4.84 -17.43 -0.36
CA HIS A 20 -3.44 -17.46 -0.84
C HIS A 20 -3.02 -16.33 -1.80
N VAL A 21 -3.92 -15.86 -2.68
CA VAL A 21 -3.63 -14.78 -3.64
C VAL A 21 -3.67 -13.38 -2.98
N HIS A 22 -4.64 -13.12 -2.09
CA HIS A 22 -4.83 -11.79 -1.50
C HIS A 22 -3.82 -11.51 -0.39
N GLY A 23 -3.46 -12.52 0.41
CA GLY A 23 -2.39 -12.41 1.40
C GLY A 23 -1.02 -12.14 0.77
N ARG A 24 -0.69 -12.84 -0.32
CA ARG A 24 0.57 -12.63 -1.07
C ARG A 24 0.63 -11.25 -1.72
N ASP A 25 -0.47 -10.81 -2.34
CA ASP A 25 -0.54 -9.46 -2.92
C ASP A 25 -0.39 -8.38 -1.84
N GLN A 26 -1.00 -8.55 -0.67
CA GLN A 26 -0.85 -7.60 0.44
C GLN A 26 0.59 -7.50 0.94
N LYS A 27 1.28 -8.64 1.12
CA LYS A 27 2.70 -8.65 1.52
C LYS A 27 3.56 -7.92 0.48
N ARG A 28 3.37 -8.19 -0.81
CA ARG A 28 4.08 -7.49 -1.90
C ARG A 28 3.80 -6.00 -1.93
N ILE A 29 2.54 -5.60 -1.75
CA ILE A 29 2.14 -4.20 -1.71
C ILE A 29 2.79 -3.49 -0.52
N ASP A 30 2.77 -4.09 0.66
CA ASP A 30 3.38 -3.51 1.86
C ASP A 30 4.90 -3.34 1.70
N ALA A 31 5.58 -4.36 1.18
CA ALA A 31 7.02 -4.31 0.90
C ALA A 31 7.36 -3.19 -0.10
N ALA A 32 6.62 -3.10 -1.21
CA ALA A 32 6.83 -2.04 -2.21
C ALA A 32 6.55 -0.64 -1.63
N MET A 33 5.50 -0.47 -0.84
CA MET A 33 5.21 0.81 -0.19
C MET A 33 6.32 1.19 0.80
N ARG A 34 6.78 0.27 1.65
CA ARG A 34 7.89 0.56 2.57
C ARG A 34 9.18 0.87 1.83
N ALA A 35 9.50 0.15 0.76
CA ALA A 35 10.68 0.43 -0.07
C ALA A 35 10.64 1.86 -0.63
N VAL A 36 9.50 2.28 -1.20
CA VAL A 36 9.32 3.66 -1.69
C VAL A 36 9.41 4.68 -0.57
N ALA A 37 8.73 4.45 0.56
CA ALA A 37 8.77 5.38 1.69
C ALA A 37 10.19 5.53 2.26
N ARG A 38 10.95 4.43 2.38
CA ARG A 38 12.35 4.46 2.84
C ARG A 38 13.25 5.20 1.84
N ALA A 39 12.99 5.08 0.54
CA ALA A 39 13.78 5.73 -0.50
C ALA A 39 13.42 7.21 -0.73
N ASP A 40 12.26 7.66 -0.25
CA ASP A 40 11.70 8.99 -0.52
C ASP A 40 11.37 9.72 0.79
N ASP A 41 12.23 9.60 1.81
CA ASP A 41 12.16 10.33 3.09
C ASP A 41 10.79 10.24 3.80
N GLY A 42 10.17 9.06 3.77
CA GLY A 42 8.87 8.79 4.39
C GLY A 42 7.67 9.09 3.49
N PHE A 43 7.87 9.51 2.24
CA PHE A 43 6.80 9.81 1.29
C PHE A 43 6.43 8.60 0.41
N LEU A 44 5.14 8.48 0.12
CA LEU A 44 4.56 7.46 -0.76
C LEU A 44 4.01 8.09 -2.02
N ASP A 45 4.86 8.18 -3.04
CA ASP A 45 4.45 8.48 -4.41
C ASP A 45 3.77 7.26 -5.05
N SER A 46 2.49 7.40 -5.40
CA SER A 46 1.70 6.32 -6.01
C SER A 46 2.25 5.85 -7.35
N ASN A 47 2.97 6.69 -8.10
CA ASN A 47 3.64 6.32 -9.34
C ASN A 47 4.86 5.42 -9.05
N LYS A 48 5.68 5.77 -8.05
CA LYS A 48 6.85 4.97 -7.65
C LYS A 48 6.41 3.61 -7.11
N VAL A 49 5.39 3.58 -6.24
CA VAL A 49 4.83 2.31 -5.73
C VAL A 49 4.30 1.43 -6.85
N ARG A 50 3.63 2.03 -7.84
CA ARG A 50 3.15 1.28 -9.00
C ARG A 50 4.29 0.77 -9.87
N ALA A 51 5.37 1.53 -10.01
CA ALA A 51 6.57 1.12 -10.75
C ALA A 51 7.24 -0.09 -10.09
N GLU A 52 7.41 -0.08 -8.77
CA GLU A 52 7.92 -1.22 -7.99
C GLU A 52 7.09 -2.50 -8.18
N LEU A 53 5.77 -2.34 -8.37
CA LEU A 53 4.83 -3.45 -8.57
C LEU A 53 4.59 -3.79 -10.04
N THR A 54 5.33 -3.22 -10.99
CA THR A 54 5.14 -3.45 -12.42
C THR A 54 6.33 -4.20 -13.02
N ASN A 55 6.06 -5.29 -13.74
CA ASN A 55 7.04 -6.00 -14.55
C ASN A 55 6.71 -5.91 -16.05
N GLU A 56 7.41 -6.68 -16.89
CA GLU A 56 7.23 -6.73 -18.34
C GLU A 56 5.79 -7.09 -18.78
N TYR A 57 5.07 -7.87 -17.96
CA TYR A 57 3.69 -8.29 -18.20
C TYR A 57 2.64 -7.34 -17.60
N GLY A 58 3.06 -6.36 -16.81
CA GLY A 58 2.19 -5.37 -16.17
C GLY A 58 2.22 -5.42 -14.64
N LEU A 59 1.13 -4.97 -14.02
CA LEU A 59 1.04 -4.90 -12.56
C LEU A 59 1.01 -6.33 -11.97
N THR A 60 1.93 -6.63 -11.06
CA THR A 60 2.11 -7.97 -10.47
C THR A 60 1.12 -8.28 -9.34
N VAL A 61 0.25 -7.33 -9.02
CA VAL A 61 -0.79 -7.42 -7.98
C VAL A 61 -2.11 -6.93 -8.53
N ASN A 62 -3.21 -7.31 -7.90
CA ASN A 62 -4.53 -6.79 -8.29
C ASN A 62 -4.64 -5.27 -7.98
N PRO A 63 -4.95 -4.40 -8.97
CA PRO A 63 -5.06 -2.95 -8.75
C PRO A 63 -6.10 -2.54 -7.68
N ARG A 64 -7.16 -3.34 -7.51
CA ARG A 64 -8.19 -3.09 -6.49
C ARG A 64 -7.64 -3.29 -5.08
N VAL A 65 -6.76 -4.28 -4.89
CA VAL A 65 -6.10 -4.54 -3.60
C VAL A 65 -5.13 -3.41 -3.27
N LEU A 66 -4.37 -2.93 -4.24
CA LEU A 66 -3.50 -1.75 -4.08
C LEU A 66 -4.29 -0.51 -3.62
N SER A 67 -5.41 -0.22 -4.29
CA SER A 67 -6.27 0.93 -3.96
C SER A 67 -6.94 0.80 -2.59
N ALA A 68 -7.39 -0.41 -2.25
CA ALA A 68 -7.94 -0.73 -0.94
C ALA A 68 -6.89 -0.55 0.17
N ARG A 69 -5.62 -0.90 -0.10
CA ARG A 69 -4.54 -0.79 0.89
C ARG A 69 -4.26 0.66 1.28
N TYR A 70 -4.15 1.59 0.33
CA TYR A 70 -4.04 3.02 0.64
C TYR A 70 -5.21 3.52 1.51
N SER A 71 -6.43 3.06 1.20
CA SER A 71 -7.63 3.44 1.95
C SER A 71 -7.59 2.91 3.38
N GLN A 72 -7.15 1.66 3.56
CA GLN A 72 -6.99 1.03 4.87
C GLN A 72 -5.90 1.69 5.71
N MET A 73 -4.72 1.96 5.13
CA MET A 73 -3.61 2.60 5.83
C MET A 73 -3.99 4.00 6.30
N ARG A 74 -4.71 4.77 5.47
CA ARG A 74 -5.25 6.07 5.90
C ARG A 74 -6.23 5.92 7.06
N ALA A 75 -7.20 4.99 6.96
CA ALA A 75 -8.18 4.78 8.01
C ALA A 75 -7.53 4.39 9.35
N ARG A 76 -6.39 3.69 9.28
CA ARG A 76 -5.57 3.28 10.44
C ARG A 76 -4.57 4.35 10.90
N ARG A 77 -4.53 5.53 10.27
CA ARG A 77 -3.58 6.62 10.57
C ARG A 77 -2.10 6.19 10.43
N ILE A 78 -1.81 5.29 9.50
CA ILE A 78 -0.43 4.93 9.12
C ILE A 78 0.13 5.97 8.13
N ILE A 79 -0.74 6.53 7.29
CA ILE A 79 -0.41 7.56 6.30
C ILE A 79 -1.37 8.74 6.38
N LYS A 80 -0.88 9.93 6.00
CA LYS A 80 -1.70 11.14 5.78
C LYS A 80 -1.48 11.69 4.37
N ARG A 81 -2.43 12.50 3.89
CA ARG A 81 -2.25 13.27 2.63
C ARG A 81 -1.19 14.34 2.89
N ALA A 82 -0.17 14.41 2.04
CA ALA A 82 0.86 15.45 2.07
C ALA A 82 0.70 16.46 0.93
N GLY A 83 0.09 16.06 -0.18
CA GLY A 83 -0.13 16.92 -1.33
C GLY A 83 -0.68 16.15 -2.52
N THR A 84 -0.56 16.74 -3.71
CA THR A 84 -0.88 16.09 -4.97
C THR A 84 0.35 16.04 -5.87
N ILE A 85 0.40 15.01 -6.70
CA ILE A 85 1.40 14.79 -7.74
C ILE A 85 0.68 14.46 -9.05
N VAL A 86 1.41 14.48 -10.16
CA VAL A 86 0.86 14.13 -11.47
C VAL A 86 0.92 12.62 -11.68
N ASN A 87 -0.23 12.01 -12.01
CA ASN A 87 -0.30 10.60 -12.33
C ASN A 87 0.38 10.31 -13.68
N ARG A 88 1.30 9.34 -13.68
CA ARG A 88 2.08 8.90 -14.84
C ARG A 88 1.54 7.64 -15.51
N ASP A 89 0.41 7.11 -15.04
CA ASP A 89 -0.26 5.93 -15.60
C ASP A 89 -0.81 6.21 -17.00
N SER A 90 0.00 5.93 -18.02
CA SER A 90 -0.35 6.04 -19.44
C SER A 90 -1.31 4.95 -19.91
N ARG A 91 -1.41 3.81 -19.20
CA ARG A 91 -2.31 2.71 -19.57
C ARG A 91 -3.75 2.94 -19.08
N GLY A 92 -3.92 3.62 -17.96
CA GLY A 92 -5.22 3.78 -17.28
C GLY A 92 -6.09 4.99 -17.67
N ARG A 93 -5.80 5.71 -18.77
CA ARG A 93 -6.45 7.01 -19.12
C ARG A 93 -6.44 8.05 -17.97
N ASN A 94 -5.53 7.89 -17.01
CA ASN A 94 -5.40 8.78 -15.85
C ASN A 94 -4.11 9.60 -15.89
N GLN A 95 -3.29 9.41 -16.93
CA GLN A 95 -2.12 10.22 -17.19
C GLN A 95 -2.46 11.73 -17.15
N GLY A 96 -1.62 12.49 -16.46
CA GLY A 96 -1.77 13.94 -16.34
C GLY A 96 -2.77 14.40 -15.26
N LYS A 97 -3.58 13.50 -14.69
CA LYS A 97 -4.51 13.86 -13.61
C LYS A 97 -3.79 13.96 -12.26
N PRO A 98 -4.25 14.83 -11.36
CA PRO A 98 -3.72 14.87 -10.00
C PRO A 98 -4.02 13.55 -9.28
N THR A 99 -3.02 13.00 -8.60
CA THR A 99 -3.14 11.90 -7.64
C THR A 99 -2.52 12.30 -6.31
N TRP A 100 -2.84 11.59 -5.24
CA TRP A 100 -2.39 11.94 -3.90
C TRP A 100 -0.94 11.51 -3.66
N LEU A 101 -0.16 12.41 -3.08
CA LEU A 101 1.08 12.11 -2.36
C LEU A 101 0.73 11.87 -0.90
N TYR A 102 1.30 10.83 -0.32
CA TYR A 102 1.11 10.50 1.08
C TYR A 102 2.42 10.59 1.86
N GLU A 103 2.33 10.89 3.15
CA GLU A 103 3.44 10.81 4.10
C GLU A 103 3.10 9.70 5.10
N VAL A 104 4.08 8.84 5.38
CA VAL A 104 4.01 7.83 6.43
C VAL A 104 4.19 8.53 7.77
N ILE A 105 3.24 8.32 8.69
CA ILE A 105 3.24 8.94 10.03
C ILE A 105 3.35 7.92 11.15
N ASP A 106 3.41 6.64 10.80
CA ASP A 106 3.63 5.54 11.72
C ASP A 106 5.02 4.93 11.44
N GLU A 107 6.00 5.35 12.23
CA GLU A 107 7.39 4.88 12.12
C GLU A 107 7.53 3.39 12.45
N ALA A 108 6.66 2.84 13.30
CA ALA A 108 6.71 1.41 13.62
C ALA A 108 6.30 0.58 12.40
N TRP A 109 5.29 1.03 11.64
CA TRP A 109 4.93 0.39 10.38
C TRP A 109 6.04 0.52 9.32
N LEU A 110 6.70 1.68 9.23
CA LEU A 110 7.78 1.92 8.27
C LEU A 110 9.00 1.01 8.51
N ASN A 111 9.33 0.80 9.78
CA ASN A 111 10.49 0.02 10.21
C ASN A 111 10.18 -1.47 10.49
N ALA A 112 8.92 -1.88 10.33
CA ALA A 112 8.56 -3.29 10.43
C ALA A 112 9.33 -4.11 9.38
N GLY A 113 9.89 -5.22 9.83
CA GLY A 113 10.49 -6.21 8.93
C GLY A 113 9.46 -6.72 7.93
N ASP A 114 9.90 -6.96 6.71
CA ASP A 114 9.00 -7.37 5.61
C ASP A 114 8.54 -8.85 5.71
N GLY A 115 8.90 -9.52 6.82
CA GLY A 115 8.60 -10.92 7.09
C GLY A 115 9.44 -11.81 6.19
N GLU A 116 10.59 -12.28 6.69
CA GLU A 116 11.29 -13.40 6.07
C GLU A 116 10.41 -14.65 6.19
N GLU A 117 10.31 -15.41 5.09
CA GLU A 117 9.68 -16.73 5.01
C GLU A 117 10.36 -17.75 5.93
#